data_AF-A0A239M0L0-F1
#
_entry.id   AF-A0A239M0L0-F1
#
_cell.length_a   1.000
_cell.length_b   1.000
_cell.length_c   1.000
_cell.angle_alpha   90.00
_cell.angle_beta   90.00
_cell.angle_gamma   90.00
#
_symmetry.space_group_name_H-M   'P 1'
#
loop_
_entity.id
_entity.type
_entity.pdbx_description
1 polymer ?
#
loop_
_entity_poly.entity_id
_entity_poly.type
_entity_poly.pdbx_seq_one_letter_code
_entity_poly.pdbx_strand_id
1 'polypeptide(L)'
;MGSVDGMSSPLLPGATGPARRASQPTRRRNAGAVLREVHRDGAVSRTELAERMGVNRSTILTLIAKLAETGLVREEPAAATGRAGRPSLVVRAASERAYVLAFDVAVDRLTAARVGLGGTLLERREAPRRRGEDDLDEVVGALAEFGRALVAAAPEGAECAGVGMSYCGLVGAADGKVRLAPTMGWTDLDVGPALARRLGLGLPVAVGNEAHLGALAEYERGAGAGSRNLVYLHGDVGVGGGIIVGGRLLDGDEGYAAELGHMIVNPYGGRPCNCGSRGCLEAEVGEAALLEAAGRAGGPVGRDGVRAVVAAAERGDPAAREALDRVGGWLGIGVVNLINLFNPGVVVFGGMLSELYRGAAAQVEARVRTSGLPVSRERVALRTAALGYDATLVGAAELGFAALMDDPLGTLGAEPASA
;
A
#
# COMPACT_ATOMS: atom_id res chain seq x y z
N MET A 1 64.88 -32.26 56.34
CA MET A 1 64.80 -31.75 54.95
C MET A 1 63.47 -31.03 54.86
N GLY A 2 63.32 -29.76 55.25
CA GLY A 2 63.90 -28.55 54.66
C GLY A 2 63.13 -28.25 53.35
N SER A 3 62.46 -27.12 53.10
CA SER A 3 62.46 -25.78 53.69
C SER A 3 61.26 -24.97 53.12
N VAL A 4 61.01 -23.82 53.73
CA VAL A 4 59.90 -22.84 53.61
C VAL A 4 60.10 -21.78 52.50
N ASP A 5 59.08 -20.91 52.36
CA ASP A 5 59.00 -19.57 51.70
C ASP A 5 58.60 -19.58 50.20
N GLY A 6 57.72 -18.73 49.67
CA GLY A 6 57.04 -17.52 50.10
C GLY A 6 56.82 -16.61 48.86
N MET A 7 55.77 -15.76 48.86
CA MET A 7 55.55 -14.61 47.93
C MET A 7 55.13 -14.94 46.47
N SER A 8 54.24 -14.26 45.75
CA SER A 8 53.51 -12.99 45.87
C SER A 8 52.32 -12.97 44.90
N SER A 9 51.28 -12.20 45.21
CA SER A 9 50.25 -11.75 44.26
C SER A 9 50.84 -10.78 43.22
N PRO A 10 50.23 -10.67 42.03
CA PRO A 10 49.87 -9.34 41.56
C PRO A 10 48.42 -9.21 41.07
N LEU A 11 47.92 -8.01 41.31
CA LEU A 11 46.68 -7.39 40.84
C LEU A 11 46.78 -6.92 39.36
N LEU A 12 45.66 -7.06 38.62
CA LEU A 12 45.11 -6.18 37.55
C LEU A 12 45.79 -6.19 36.15
N PRO A 13 45.09 -5.91 34.99
CA PRO A 13 44.08 -4.85 34.82
C PRO A 13 42.80 -5.21 34.04
N GLY A 14 41.83 -4.29 34.15
CA GLY A 14 40.45 -4.41 33.67
C GLY A 14 40.28 -4.51 32.15
N ALA A 15 39.27 -5.29 31.77
CA ALA A 15 38.72 -5.29 30.42
C ALA A 15 37.59 -4.25 30.34
N THR A 16 37.97 -3.02 29.99
CA THR A 16 37.03 -2.03 29.44
C THR A 16 36.57 -2.48 28.06
N GLY A 17 35.38 -3.07 28.00
CA GLY A 17 34.38 -2.93 26.91
C GLY A 17 34.59 -3.66 25.57
N PRO A 18 33.51 -4.30 25.09
CA PRO A 18 33.10 -4.14 23.71
C PRO A 18 31.58 -3.86 23.60
N ALA A 19 31.12 -2.70 24.08
CA ALA A 19 29.69 -2.30 23.98
C ALA A 19 29.42 -1.19 22.93
N ARG A 20 30.45 -0.58 22.33
CA ARG A 20 30.26 0.60 21.47
C ARG A 20 29.96 0.27 20.00
N ARG A 21 30.39 -0.87 19.45
CA ARG A 21 30.22 -1.19 18.01
C ARG A 21 28.89 -1.90 17.66
N ALA A 22 28.30 -2.67 18.57
CA ALA A 22 26.96 -3.26 18.38
C ALA A 22 25.80 -2.25 18.51
N SER A 23 26.12 -0.97 18.77
CA SER A 23 25.16 0.02 19.25
C SER A 23 24.59 0.96 18.18
N GLN A 24 25.25 1.13 17.02
CA GLN A 24 24.79 2.03 15.96
C GLN A 24 23.76 1.39 15.02
N PRO A 25 23.97 0.16 14.50
CA PRO A 25 22.97 -0.51 13.64
C PRO A 25 21.64 -0.73 14.37
N THR A 26 21.71 -1.16 15.63
CA THR A 26 20.53 -1.32 16.51
C THR A 26 19.83 0.01 16.76
N ARG A 27 20.56 1.11 16.93
CA ARG A 27 19.96 2.44 17.14
C ARG A 27 19.28 2.98 15.88
N ARG A 28 19.87 2.80 14.69
CA ARG A 28 19.26 3.18 13.41
C ARG A 28 17.96 2.41 13.16
N ARG A 29 18.00 1.08 13.32
CA ARG A 29 16.81 0.22 13.23
C ARG A 29 15.71 0.62 14.22
N ASN A 30 16.09 0.95 15.46
CA ASN A 30 15.11 1.40 16.46
C ASN A 30 14.54 2.79 16.13
N ALA A 31 15.32 3.70 15.55
CA ALA A 31 14.80 5.00 15.08
C ALA A 31 13.79 4.80 13.93
N GLY A 32 14.09 3.90 12.99
CA GLY A 32 13.15 3.48 11.95
C GLY A 32 11.85 2.91 12.52
N ALA A 33 11.93 2.09 13.57
CA ALA A 33 10.76 1.58 14.27
C ALA A 33 9.91 2.70 14.92
N VAL A 34 10.53 3.68 15.60
CA VAL A 34 9.81 4.85 16.14
C VAL A 34 9.11 5.63 15.02
N LEU A 35 9.82 5.91 13.92
CA LEU A 35 9.26 6.66 12.80
C LEU A 35 8.07 5.92 12.18
N ARG A 36 8.17 4.59 12.02
CA ARG A 36 7.09 3.75 11.49
C ARG A 36 5.83 3.80 12.36
N GLU A 37 5.96 3.80 13.69
CA GLU A 37 4.82 3.94 14.61
C GLU A 37 4.09 5.27 14.40
N VAL A 38 4.80 6.40 14.39
CA VAL A 38 4.16 7.72 14.22
C VAL A 38 3.73 8.00 12.78
N HIS A 39 4.38 7.37 11.81
CA HIS A 39 3.97 7.39 10.40
C HIS A 39 2.65 6.63 10.22
N ARG A 40 2.47 5.48 10.87
CA ARG A 40 1.27 4.66 10.75
C ARG A 40 0.10 5.17 11.60
N ASP A 41 0.34 5.39 12.89
CA ASP A 41 -0.73 5.62 13.86
C ASP A 41 -0.90 7.11 14.21
N GLY A 42 -0.08 7.97 13.60
CA GLY A 42 -0.12 9.41 13.80
C GLY A 42 0.48 9.83 15.14
N ALA A 43 -0.29 10.55 15.95
CA ALA A 43 0.19 11.08 17.23
C ALA A 43 0.30 9.98 18.28
N VAL A 44 1.51 9.69 18.75
CA VAL A 44 1.74 8.67 19.78
C VAL A 44 2.50 9.27 20.96
N SER A 45 2.10 8.96 22.19
CA SER A 45 2.79 9.47 23.38
C SER A 45 4.17 8.80 23.55
N ARG A 46 5.14 9.52 24.14
CA ARG A 46 6.47 8.94 24.44
C ARG A 46 6.38 7.65 25.28
N THR A 47 5.45 7.62 26.23
CA THR A 47 5.22 6.45 27.10
C THR A 47 4.72 5.26 26.28
N GLU A 48 3.73 5.48 25.43
CA GLU A 48 3.17 4.43 24.57
C GLU A 48 4.19 3.91 23.56
N LEU A 49 5.00 4.78 22.95
CA LEU A 49 6.11 4.36 22.09
C LEU A 49 7.12 3.48 22.86
N ALA A 50 7.46 3.83 24.10
CA ALA A 50 8.36 3.03 24.93
C ALA A 50 7.78 1.63 25.22
N GLU A 51 6.49 1.57 25.57
CA GLU A 51 5.77 0.33 25.87
C GLU A 51 5.68 -0.58 24.65
N ARG A 52 5.22 -0.06 23.50
CA ARG A 52 5.09 -0.82 22.25
C ARG A 52 6.43 -1.38 21.76
N MET A 53 7.50 -0.60 21.90
CA MET A 53 8.83 -1.00 21.47
C MET A 53 9.59 -1.83 22.51
N GLY A 54 9.07 -1.98 23.73
CA GLY A 54 9.76 -2.69 24.81
C GLY A 54 11.11 -2.06 25.20
N VAL A 55 11.25 -0.74 25.06
CA VAL A 55 12.48 0.00 25.38
C VAL A 55 12.31 0.89 26.60
N ASN A 56 13.40 1.16 27.31
CA ASN A 56 13.34 2.04 28.48
C ASN A 56 13.14 3.52 28.07
N ARG A 57 12.69 4.33 29.04
CA ARG A 57 12.42 5.76 28.85
C ARG A 57 13.62 6.56 28.32
N SER A 58 14.84 6.27 28.77
CA SER A 58 16.02 7.01 28.32
C SER A 58 16.33 6.72 26.84
N THR A 59 16.10 5.48 26.40
CA THR A 59 16.28 5.07 25.01
C THR A 59 15.26 5.73 24.11
N ILE A 60 13.96 5.73 24.47
CA ILE A 60 12.94 6.35 23.61
C ILE A 60 13.16 7.86 23.45
N LEU A 61 13.52 8.56 24.53
CA LEU A 61 13.82 10.00 24.49
C LEU A 61 15.02 10.29 23.57
N THR A 62 16.06 9.46 23.62
CA THR A 62 17.23 9.60 22.76
C THR A 62 16.88 9.40 21.28
N LEU A 63 16.01 8.42 20.97
CA LEU A 63 15.60 8.14 19.59
C LEU A 63 14.73 9.27 19.03
N ILE A 64 13.75 9.74 19.81
CA ILE A 64 12.87 10.83 19.41
C ILE A 64 13.66 12.13 19.20
N ALA A 65 14.59 12.46 20.10
CA ALA A 65 15.43 13.65 19.95
C ALA A 65 16.21 13.62 18.61
N LYS A 66 16.80 12.48 18.25
CA LYS A 66 17.52 12.32 16.98
C LYS A 66 16.61 12.44 15.75
N LEU A 67 15.41 11.89 15.81
CA LEU A 67 14.43 12.05 14.72
C LEU A 67 13.90 13.49 14.64
N ALA A 68 13.87 14.21 15.76
CA ALA A 68 13.50 15.62 15.78
C ALA A 68 14.62 16.51 15.22
N GLU A 69 15.88 16.16 15.46
CA GLU A 69 17.06 16.83 14.87
C GLU A 69 17.06 16.74 13.33
N THR A 70 16.57 15.64 12.75
CA THR A 70 16.39 15.51 11.29
C THR A 70 15.10 16.18 10.77
N GLY A 71 14.25 16.69 11.68
CA GLY A 71 12.96 17.28 11.35
C GLY A 71 11.90 16.26 10.92
N LEU A 72 12.12 14.95 11.10
CA LEU A 72 11.16 13.90 10.70
C LEU A 72 10.00 13.76 11.68
N VAL A 73 10.23 14.12 12.94
CA VAL A 73 9.19 14.14 13.97
C VAL A 73 9.21 15.47 14.72
N ARG A 74 8.06 15.81 15.32
CA ARG A 74 7.91 16.95 16.22
C ARG A 74 7.23 16.50 17.51
N GLU A 75 7.55 17.20 18.59
CA GLU A 75 6.99 16.92 19.90
C GLU A 75 6.03 18.04 20.32
N GLU A 76 4.84 17.66 20.75
CA GLU A 76 3.78 18.58 21.14
C GLU A 76 3.23 18.21 22.53
N PRO A 77 2.73 19.18 23.32
CA PRO A 77 1.95 18.87 24.51
C PRO A 77 0.74 18.00 24.16
N ALA A 78 0.46 16.96 24.95
CA ALA A 78 -0.78 16.22 24.81
C ALA A 78 -1.98 17.12 25.12
N ALA A 79 -3.10 16.90 24.44
CA ALA A 79 -4.38 17.48 24.83
C ALA A 79 -4.70 17.12 26.29
N ALA A 80 -5.26 18.05 27.06
CA ALA A 80 -5.58 17.82 28.46
C ALA A 80 -6.63 16.71 28.60
N THR A 81 -6.26 15.57 29.18
CA THR A 81 -7.14 14.40 29.32
C THR A 81 -7.91 14.33 30.63
N GLY A 82 -7.87 15.39 31.47
CA GLY A 82 -8.56 15.45 32.76
C GLY A 82 -8.11 14.40 33.81
N ARG A 83 -7.10 13.58 33.51
CA ARG A 83 -6.51 12.60 34.42
C ARG A 83 -5.39 13.24 35.26
N ALA A 84 -5.24 12.79 36.50
CA ALA A 84 -4.17 13.25 37.39
C ALA A 84 -2.79 12.81 36.86
N GLY A 85 -1.85 13.75 36.75
CA GLY A 85 -0.48 13.54 36.27
C GLY A 85 -0.12 14.51 35.13
N ARG A 86 1.17 14.84 34.97
CA ARG A 86 1.64 15.66 33.83
C ARG A 86 1.58 14.79 32.56
N PRO A 87 0.77 15.15 31.55
CA PRO A 87 0.68 14.36 30.32
C PRO A 87 2.05 14.25 29.65
N SER A 88 2.40 13.05 29.16
CA SER A 88 3.58 12.88 28.33
C SER A 88 3.42 13.71 27.04
N LEU A 89 4.52 14.25 26.52
CA LEU A 89 4.52 14.81 25.17
C LEU A 89 4.12 13.73 24.16
N VAL A 90 3.49 14.20 23.09
CA VAL A 90 3.07 13.41 21.93
C VAL A 90 4.05 13.66 20.80
N VAL A 91 4.45 12.60 20.13
CA VAL A 91 5.31 12.63 18.96
C VAL A 91 4.43 12.52 17.72
N ARG A 92 4.66 13.39 16.74
CA ARG A 92 3.99 13.37 15.44
C ARG A 92 5.01 13.34 14.33
N ALA A 93 4.69 12.66 13.24
CA ALA A 93 5.46 12.79 12.01
C ALA A 93 5.32 14.22 11.43
N ALA A 94 6.41 14.74 10.89
CA ALA A 94 6.44 16.04 10.22
C ALA A 94 6.16 15.86 8.72
N SER A 95 4.87 15.76 8.36
CA SER A 95 4.42 15.42 7.00
C SER A 95 4.96 16.31 5.88
N GLU A 96 5.35 17.55 6.16
CA GLU A 96 5.80 18.50 5.15
C GLU A 96 7.33 18.52 4.95
N ARG A 97 8.11 17.98 5.90
CA ARG A 97 9.59 18.01 5.85
C ARG A 97 10.16 16.95 4.91
N ALA A 98 9.60 15.75 4.96
CA ALA A 98 10.01 14.63 4.14
C ALA A 98 8.80 14.06 3.41
N TYR A 99 8.96 13.85 2.11
CA TYR A 99 7.93 13.31 1.24
C TYR A 99 8.50 12.26 0.30
N VAL A 100 7.62 11.51 -0.36
CA VAL A 100 7.95 10.65 -1.49
C VAL A 100 7.15 11.08 -2.71
N LEU A 101 7.69 10.77 -3.89
CA LEU A 101 6.87 10.77 -5.10
C LEU A 101 6.22 9.39 -5.23
N ALA A 102 4.90 9.38 -5.31
CA ALA A 102 4.11 8.19 -5.60
C ALA A 102 3.52 8.31 -7.00
N PHE A 103 3.67 7.26 -7.80
CA PHE A 103 3.11 7.17 -9.14
C PHE A 103 2.12 6.01 -9.21
N ASP A 104 1.07 6.15 -9.99
CA ASP A 104 0.09 5.10 -10.28
C ASP A 104 -0.18 5.07 -11.78
N VAL A 105 0.09 3.90 -12.38
CA VAL A 105 -0.10 3.64 -13.81
C VAL A 105 -1.28 2.68 -13.97
N ALA A 106 -2.47 3.27 -14.01
CA ALA A 106 -3.72 2.59 -14.29
C ALA A 106 -3.97 2.47 -15.80
N VAL A 107 -4.94 1.65 -16.20
CA VAL A 107 -5.17 1.37 -17.62
C VAL A 107 -5.62 2.63 -18.39
N ASP A 108 -6.42 3.50 -17.77
CA ASP A 108 -6.96 4.71 -18.41
C ASP A 108 -6.53 6.03 -17.74
N ARG A 109 -5.56 5.98 -16.83
CA ARG A 109 -5.08 7.16 -16.09
C ARG A 109 -3.63 7.03 -15.67
N LEU A 110 -2.92 8.15 -15.70
CA LEU A 110 -1.63 8.33 -15.04
C LEU A 110 -1.81 9.28 -13.86
N THR A 111 -1.33 8.89 -12.69
CA THR A 111 -1.37 9.72 -11.49
C THR A 111 0.01 9.85 -10.89
N ALA A 112 0.35 11.04 -10.39
CA ALA A 112 1.52 11.28 -9.58
C ALA A 112 1.14 12.13 -8.37
N ALA A 113 1.80 11.88 -7.24
CA ALA A 113 1.57 12.64 -6.03
C ALA A 113 2.82 12.85 -5.21
N ARG A 114 2.86 13.99 -4.52
CA ARG A 114 3.74 14.23 -3.39
C ARG A 114 3.03 13.76 -2.13
N VAL A 115 3.56 12.73 -1.48
CA VAL A 115 2.97 12.14 -0.27
C VAL A 115 3.92 12.34 0.91
N GLY A 116 3.43 12.97 1.97
CA GLY A 116 4.17 13.20 3.21
C GLY A 116 4.08 12.04 4.18
N LEU A 117 4.90 12.06 5.23
CA LEU A 117 4.78 11.14 6.35
C LEU A 117 3.36 11.18 6.93
N GLY A 118 2.87 10.05 7.44
CA GLY A 118 1.45 9.86 7.77
C GLY A 118 0.63 9.29 6.61
N GLY A 119 1.19 9.20 5.40
CA GLY A 119 0.43 8.92 4.18
C GLY A 119 -0.37 10.13 3.70
N THR A 120 0.00 11.34 4.13
CA THR A 120 -0.73 12.57 3.81
C THR A 120 -0.49 12.97 2.35
N LEU A 121 -1.56 13.01 1.55
CA LEU A 121 -1.50 13.50 0.18
C LEU A 121 -1.31 15.03 0.18
N LEU A 122 -0.12 15.50 -0.17
CA LEU A 122 0.21 16.94 -0.16
C LEU A 122 -0.18 17.61 -1.47
N GLU A 123 0.08 16.94 -2.59
CA GLU A 123 -0.20 17.48 -3.92
C GLU A 123 -0.34 16.34 -4.94
N ARG A 124 -1.23 16.51 -5.91
CA ARG A 124 -1.56 15.52 -6.94
C ARG A 124 -1.54 16.12 -8.34
N ARG A 125 -1.15 15.29 -9.31
CA ARG A 125 -1.30 15.52 -10.74
C ARG A 125 -1.89 14.25 -11.36
N GLU A 126 -2.79 14.42 -12.32
CA GLU A 126 -3.36 13.31 -13.06
C GLU A 126 -3.68 13.71 -14.49
N ALA A 127 -3.63 12.73 -15.39
CA ALA A 127 -4.16 12.87 -16.75
C ALA A 127 -4.81 11.57 -17.22
N PRO A 128 -5.85 11.66 -18.07
CA PRO A 128 -6.37 10.49 -18.75
C PRO A 128 -5.31 9.89 -19.67
N ARG A 129 -5.32 8.57 -19.79
CA ARG A 129 -4.48 7.76 -20.66
C ARG A 129 -5.36 7.06 -21.69
N ARG A 130 -4.86 6.87 -22.92
CA ARG A 130 -5.57 6.05 -23.91
C ARG A 130 -5.44 4.57 -23.54
N ARG A 131 -6.52 3.81 -23.71
CA ARG A 131 -6.49 2.36 -23.52
C ARG A 131 -5.78 1.73 -24.72
N GLY A 132 -4.88 0.78 -24.46
CA GLY A 132 -4.14 0.06 -25.49
C GLY A 132 -2.62 0.06 -25.26
N GLU A 133 -1.93 -0.30 -26.33
CA GLU A 133 -0.47 -0.30 -26.43
C GLU A 133 0.03 1.15 -26.53
N ASP A 134 0.56 1.67 -25.41
CA ASP A 134 1.26 2.95 -25.43
C ASP A 134 2.76 2.72 -25.60
N ASP A 135 3.43 3.73 -26.15
CA ASP A 135 4.89 3.84 -26.09
C ASP A 135 5.32 4.10 -24.64
N LEU A 136 6.22 3.26 -24.12
CA LEU A 136 6.81 3.41 -22.79
C LEU A 136 7.42 4.81 -22.62
N ASP A 137 8.04 5.36 -23.67
CA ASP A 137 8.68 6.67 -23.62
C ASP A 137 7.68 7.83 -23.46
N GLU A 138 6.45 7.68 -23.95
CA GLU A 138 5.36 8.65 -23.74
C GLU A 138 4.88 8.59 -22.29
N VAL A 139 4.58 7.39 -21.77
CA VAL A 139 4.14 7.20 -20.39
C VAL A 139 5.18 7.69 -19.39
N VAL A 140 6.45 7.27 -19.56
CA VAL A 140 7.55 7.73 -18.71
C VAL A 140 7.79 9.23 -18.86
N GLY A 141 7.59 9.79 -20.05
CA GLY A 141 7.65 11.24 -20.30
C GLY A 141 6.63 12.01 -19.45
N ALA A 142 5.36 11.61 -19.50
CA ALA A 142 4.28 12.23 -18.75
C ALA A 142 4.47 12.11 -17.24
N LEU A 143 4.84 10.92 -16.74
CA LEU A 143 5.12 10.71 -15.31
C LEU A 143 6.31 11.56 -14.83
N ALA A 144 7.37 11.66 -15.63
CA ALA A 144 8.52 12.49 -15.29
C ALA A 144 8.18 13.98 -15.27
N GLU A 145 7.30 14.45 -16.17
CA GLU A 145 6.78 15.82 -16.14
C GLU A 145 6.01 16.09 -14.84
N PHE A 146 5.08 15.21 -14.46
CA PHE A 146 4.35 15.34 -13.20
C PHE A 146 5.29 15.34 -12.00
N GLY A 147 6.24 14.40 -11.95
CA GLY A 147 7.21 14.30 -10.86
C GLY A 147 8.05 15.56 -10.71
N ARG A 148 8.60 16.09 -11.81
CA ARG A 148 9.38 17.34 -11.78
C ARG A 148 8.53 18.54 -11.34
N ALA A 149 7.29 18.63 -11.80
CA ALA A 149 6.38 19.69 -11.37
C ALA A 149 6.07 19.61 -9.86
N LEU A 150 5.86 18.40 -9.33
CA LEU A 150 5.60 18.17 -7.90
C LEU A 150 6.81 18.47 -7.02
N VAL A 151 8.02 18.20 -7.51
CA VAL A 151 9.28 18.57 -6.83
C VAL A 151 9.48 20.08 -6.85
N ALA A 152 9.27 20.73 -8.00
CA ALA A 152 9.41 22.18 -8.12
C ALA A 152 8.41 22.97 -7.25
N ALA A 153 7.23 22.40 -6.99
CA ALA A 153 6.21 22.97 -6.11
C ALA A 153 6.42 22.65 -4.61
N ALA A 154 7.47 21.91 -4.24
CA ALA A 154 7.72 21.56 -2.84
C ALA A 154 8.16 22.79 -2.04
N PRO A 155 7.72 22.93 -0.76
CA PRO A 155 8.19 24.00 0.11
C PRO A 155 9.71 24.01 0.26
N GLU A 156 10.28 25.18 0.54
CA GLU A 156 11.70 25.30 0.83
C GLU A 156 12.09 24.39 2.02
N GLY A 157 13.15 23.61 1.85
CA GLY A 157 13.61 22.66 2.86
C GLY A 157 12.79 21.36 2.93
N ALA A 158 11.82 21.11 2.05
CA ALA A 158 11.21 19.79 1.92
C ALA A 158 12.12 18.86 1.10
N GLU A 159 12.30 17.61 1.54
CA GLU A 159 13.16 16.63 0.87
C GLU A 159 12.37 15.42 0.34
N CYS A 160 12.67 15.03 -0.90
CA CYS A 160 12.18 13.79 -1.49
C CYS A 160 13.03 12.62 -0.96
N ALA A 161 12.45 11.79 -0.11
CA ALA A 161 13.11 10.66 0.52
C ALA A 161 13.09 9.37 -0.34
N GLY A 162 12.26 9.33 -1.37
CA GLY A 162 12.11 8.15 -2.21
C GLY A 162 11.04 8.29 -3.28
N VAL A 163 10.98 7.28 -4.16
CA VAL A 163 10.02 7.21 -5.25
C VAL A 163 9.43 5.81 -5.33
N GLY A 164 8.11 5.71 -5.35
CA GLY A 164 7.39 4.45 -5.52
C GLY A 164 6.35 4.54 -6.63
N MET A 165 6.05 3.41 -7.25
CA MET A 165 5.12 3.31 -8.37
C MET A 165 4.27 2.05 -8.24
N SER A 166 2.96 2.21 -8.31
CA SER A 166 2.02 1.13 -8.59
C SER A 166 1.82 0.98 -10.09
N TYR A 167 1.69 -0.27 -10.52
CA TYR A 167 1.50 -0.61 -11.92
C TYR A 167 0.48 -1.75 -12.06
N CYS A 168 -0.45 -1.59 -13.01
CA CYS A 168 -1.42 -2.62 -13.39
C CYS A 168 -0.75 -3.75 -14.20
N GLY A 169 -0.20 -4.75 -13.51
CA GLY A 169 0.37 -5.94 -14.14
C GLY A 169 1.20 -6.80 -13.19
N LEU A 170 1.78 -7.86 -13.75
CA LEU A 170 2.68 -8.76 -13.03
C LEU A 170 4.05 -8.09 -12.90
N VAL A 171 4.46 -7.79 -11.67
CA VAL A 171 5.73 -7.11 -11.35
C VAL A 171 6.62 -8.09 -10.60
N GLY A 172 7.84 -8.31 -11.11
CA GLY A 172 8.79 -9.23 -10.49
C GLY A 172 9.27 -8.71 -9.14
N ALA A 173 9.15 -9.51 -8.08
CA ALA A 173 9.51 -9.08 -6.73
C ALA A 173 11.01 -8.76 -6.56
N ALA A 174 11.88 -9.43 -7.33
CA ALA A 174 13.33 -9.31 -7.19
C ALA A 174 13.91 -8.06 -7.86
N ASP A 175 13.34 -7.62 -8.99
CA ASP A 175 13.92 -6.59 -9.85
C ASP A 175 12.94 -5.47 -10.24
N GLY A 176 11.68 -5.57 -9.83
CA GLY A 176 10.65 -4.56 -10.07
C GLY A 176 10.28 -4.39 -11.54
N LYS A 177 10.66 -5.31 -12.44
CA LYS A 177 10.24 -5.18 -13.84
C LYS A 177 8.81 -5.64 -14.03
N VAL A 178 8.11 -4.94 -14.90
CA VAL A 178 6.80 -5.35 -15.39
C VAL A 178 7.02 -6.53 -16.33
N ARG A 179 6.70 -7.74 -15.87
CA ARG A 179 6.84 -8.96 -16.68
C ARG A 179 5.75 -9.08 -17.71
N LEU A 180 4.51 -8.81 -17.30
CA LEU A 180 3.35 -8.95 -18.17
C LEU A 180 2.26 -7.97 -17.77
N ALA A 181 1.77 -7.22 -18.73
CA ALA A 181 0.64 -6.32 -18.58
C ALA A 181 -0.34 -6.54 -19.74
N PRO A 182 -1.24 -7.53 -19.65
CA PRO A 182 -2.07 -7.96 -20.78
C PRO A 182 -2.90 -6.81 -21.36
N THR A 183 -3.41 -5.92 -20.51
CA THR A 183 -4.26 -4.80 -20.90
C THR A 183 -3.50 -3.64 -21.55
N MET A 184 -2.17 -3.59 -21.38
CA MET A 184 -1.29 -2.56 -21.96
C MET A 184 -0.37 -3.10 -23.08
N GLY A 185 -0.38 -4.41 -23.32
CA GLY A 185 0.48 -5.07 -24.32
C GLY A 185 1.98 -5.03 -23.98
N TRP A 186 2.33 -4.78 -22.72
CA TRP A 186 3.73 -4.64 -22.29
C TRP A 186 4.27 -5.96 -21.72
N THR A 187 5.51 -6.29 -22.09
CA THR A 187 6.23 -7.49 -21.63
C THR A 187 7.67 -7.11 -21.31
N ASP A 188 8.18 -7.58 -20.18
CA ASP A 188 9.58 -7.39 -19.71
C ASP A 188 10.11 -5.95 -19.76
N LEU A 189 9.38 -5.00 -19.14
CA LEU A 189 9.73 -3.58 -19.15
C LEU A 189 10.39 -3.08 -17.86
N ASP A 190 11.52 -2.38 -18.05
CA ASP A 190 12.29 -1.67 -17.02
C ASP A 190 11.76 -0.24 -16.80
N VAL A 191 10.47 -0.11 -16.46
CA VAL A 191 9.80 1.20 -16.27
C VAL A 191 10.38 2.01 -15.11
N GLY A 192 10.73 1.35 -13.99
CA GLY A 192 11.34 2.00 -12.82
C GLY A 192 12.66 2.70 -13.17
N PRO A 193 13.66 1.97 -13.72
CA PRO A 193 14.90 2.58 -14.21
C PRO A 193 14.71 3.68 -15.26
N ALA A 194 13.75 3.52 -16.17
CA ALA A 194 13.44 4.53 -17.19
C ALA A 194 12.95 5.84 -16.54
N LEU A 195 11.99 5.75 -15.61
CA LEU A 195 11.46 6.90 -14.88
C LEU A 195 12.52 7.53 -13.97
N ALA A 196 13.33 6.74 -13.27
CA ALA A 196 14.43 7.24 -12.44
C ALA A 196 15.39 8.13 -13.24
N ARG A 197 15.79 7.69 -14.44
CA ARG A 197 16.65 8.49 -15.34
C ARG A 197 16.01 9.80 -15.76
N ARG A 198 14.72 9.79 -16.10
CA ARG A 198 14.00 11.01 -16.55
C ARG A 198 13.67 11.98 -15.42
N LEU A 199 13.51 11.49 -14.20
CA LEU A 199 13.33 12.33 -13.01
C LEU A 199 14.63 13.02 -12.61
N GLY A 200 15.78 12.35 -12.77
CA GLY A 200 17.09 12.95 -12.49
C GLY A 200 17.35 13.25 -11.01
N LEU A 201 16.60 12.63 -10.09
CA LEU A 201 16.71 12.86 -8.64
C LEU A 201 17.83 12.06 -7.97
N GLY A 202 18.48 11.13 -8.70
CA GLY A 202 19.44 10.20 -8.12
C GLY A 202 18.81 9.12 -7.22
N LEU A 203 17.48 9.02 -7.21
CA LEU A 203 16.72 8.04 -6.43
C LEU A 203 16.20 6.91 -7.33
N PRO A 204 16.24 5.64 -6.87
CA PRO A 204 15.58 4.55 -7.57
C PRO A 204 14.06 4.70 -7.48
N VAL A 205 13.36 4.11 -8.46
CA VAL A 205 11.89 3.99 -8.44
C VAL A 205 11.55 2.55 -8.07
N ALA A 206 10.98 2.35 -6.89
CA ALA A 206 10.44 1.06 -6.48
C ALA A 206 9.10 0.83 -7.20
N VAL A 207 8.91 -0.35 -7.80
CA VAL A 207 7.71 -0.68 -8.57
C VAL A 207 7.02 -1.87 -7.92
N GLY A 208 5.69 -1.82 -7.78
CA GLY A 208 4.90 -2.93 -7.28
C GLY A 208 3.57 -3.08 -8.02
N ASN A 209 2.99 -4.27 -7.91
CA ASN A 209 1.66 -4.57 -8.42
C ASN A 209 0.61 -3.69 -7.71
N GLU A 210 -0.25 -3.03 -8.46
CA GLU A 210 -1.25 -2.10 -7.93
C GLU A 210 -2.17 -2.73 -6.87
N ALA A 211 -2.59 -3.97 -7.06
CA ALA A 211 -3.58 -4.61 -6.21
C ALA A 211 -2.93 -5.11 -4.91
N HIS A 212 -1.70 -5.59 -4.96
CA HIS A 212 -0.88 -5.85 -3.78
C HIS A 212 -0.66 -4.59 -2.96
N LEU A 213 -0.32 -3.48 -3.62
CA LEU A 213 -0.08 -2.20 -2.96
C LEU A 213 -1.36 -1.62 -2.35
N GLY A 214 -2.49 -1.72 -3.06
CA GLY A 214 -3.80 -1.36 -2.52
C GLY A 214 -4.18 -2.22 -1.30
N ALA A 215 -3.88 -3.52 -1.32
CA ALA A 215 -4.11 -4.41 -0.19
C ALA A 215 -3.27 -4.02 1.03
N LEU A 216 -1.99 -3.71 0.84
CA LEU A 216 -1.09 -3.24 1.90
C LEU A 216 -1.57 -1.91 2.49
N ALA A 217 -1.94 -0.94 1.64
CA ALA A 217 -2.43 0.35 2.09
C ALA A 217 -3.72 0.23 2.92
N GLU A 218 -4.70 -0.55 2.45
CA GLU A 218 -5.95 -0.79 3.16
C GLU A 218 -5.75 -1.61 4.45
N TYR A 219 -4.78 -2.53 4.46
CA TYR A 219 -4.40 -3.30 5.65
C TYR A 219 -3.74 -2.42 6.72
N GLU A 220 -2.86 -1.50 6.31
CA GLU A 220 -2.12 -0.65 7.25
C GLU A 220 -2.96 0.49 7.82
N ARG A 221 -3.75 1.16 6.96
CA ARG A 221 -4.41 2.44 7.28
C ARG A 221 -5.91 2.47 6.97
N GLY A 222 -6.40 1.55 6.16
CA GLY A 222 -7.75 1.60 5.61
C GLY A 222 -8.75 0.65 6.28
N ALA A 223 -9.68 0.14 5.47
CA ALA A 223 -10.78 -0.73 5.89
C ALA A 223 -10.31 -2.07 6.46
N GLY A 224 -9.03 -2.42 6.24
CA GLY A 224 -8.35 -3.59 6.77
C GLY A 224 -7.63 -3.40 8.09
N ALA A 225 -7.49 -2.16 8.57
CA ALA A 225 -6.74 -1.86 9.79
C ALA A 225 -7.25 -2.66 11.00
N GLY A 226 -6.33 -3.28 11.72
CA GLY A 226 -6.62 -4.13 12.89
C GLY A 226 -7.09 -5.56 12.56
N SER A 227 -7.25 -5.91 11.27
CA SER A 227 -7.48 -7.30 10.87
C SER A 227 -6.18 -8.11 10.92
N ARG A 228 -6.29 -9.44 11.07
CA ARG A 228 -5.14 -10.36 10.96
C ARG A 228 -4.94 -10.87 9.53
N ASN A 229 -6.05 -11.12 8.85
CA ASN A 229 -6.11 -11.65 7.50
C ASN A 229 -7.08 -10.79 6.70
N LEU A 230 -6.69 -10.42 5.49
CA LEU A 230 -7.44 -9.55 4.60
C LEU A 230 -7.38 -10.09 3.18
N VAL A 231 -8.50 -9.99 2.46
CA VAL A 231 -8.53 -10.14 1.01
C VAL A 231 -8.96 -8.80 0.42
N TYR A 232 -8.16 -8.26 -0.49
CA TYR A 232 -8.47 -7.06 -1.25
C TYR A 232 -8.80 -7.46 -2.69
N LEU A 233 -9.93 -6.99 -3.19
CA LEU A 233 -10.31 -7.10 -4.60
C LEU A 233 -10.34 -5.70 -5.20
N HIS A 234 -9.49 -5.47 -6.19
CA HIS A 234 -9.35 -4.19 -6.86
C HIS A 234 -10.05 -4.22 -8.22
N GLY A 235 -10.98 -3.31 -8.45
CA GLY A 235 -11.52 -3.08 -9.79
C GLY A 235 -10.85 -1.92 -10.48
N ASP A 236 -10.17 -2.19 -11.59
CA ASP A 236 -9.91 -1.21 -12.64
C ASP A 236 -10.60 -1.72 -13.93
N VAL A 237 -10.07 -1.47 -15.13
CA VAL A 237 -10.56 -2.13 -16.35
C VAL A 237 -10.63 -3.65 -16.17
N GLY A 238 -9.71 -4.21 -15.38
CA GLY A 238 -9.68 -5.60 -14.92
C GLY A 238 -10.01 -5.79 -13.43
N VAL A 239 -9.75 -6.99 -12.91
CA VAL A 239 -9.87 -7.31 -11.48
C VAL A 239 -8.55 -7.84 -10.94
N GLY A 240 -7.86 -7.00 -10.18
CA GLY A 240 -6.68 -7.41 -9.40
C GLY A 240 -7.07 -7.86 -7.99
N GLY A 241 -6.11 -8.39 -7.25
CA GLY A 241 -6.29 -8.61 -5.82
C GLY A 241 -5.00 -8.74 -5.04
N GLY A 242 -5.13 -8.70 -3.73
CA GLY A 242 -4.03 -8.94 -2.80
C GLY A 242 -4.55 -9.66 -1.56
N ILE A 243 -3.73 -10.55 -1.00
CA ILE A 243 -4.09 -11.34 0.18
C ILE A 243 -3.06 -11.10 1.27
N ILE A 244 -3.54 -10.76 2.46
CA ILE A 244 -2.73 -10.68 3.67
C ILE A 244 -3.06 -11.88 4.56
N VAL A 245 -2.04 -12.66 4.93
CA VAL A 245 -2.14 -13.77 5.88
C VAL A 245 -1.20 -13.52 7.05
N GLY A 246 -1.74 -13.46 8.27
CA GLY A 246 -0.95 -13.21 9.47
C GLY A 246 -0.19 -11.88 9.42
N GLY A 247 -0.77 -10.87 8.77
CA GLY A 247 -0.16 -9.56 8.58
C GLY A 247 0.96 -9.48 7.55
N ARG A 248 1.11 -10.49 6.70
CA ARG A 248 2.08 -10.50 5.58
C ARG A 248 1.35 -10.64 4.26
N LEU A 249 1.78 -9.89 3.25
CA LEU A 249 1.34 -10.07 1.89
C LEU A 249 1.73 -11.47 1.39
N LEU A 250 0.80 -12.11 0.70
CA LEU A 250 1.01 -13.33 -0.06
C LEU A 250 1.34 -12.90 -1.50
N ASP A 251 2.63 -12.74 -1.77
CA ASP A 251 3.22 -12.29 -3.04
C ASP A 251 3.74 -13.46 -3.90
N GLY A 252 4.00 -14.62 -3.27
CA GLY A 252 4.46 -15.83 -3.94
C GLY A 252 5.96 -15.79 -4.25
N ASP A 253 6.48 -16.86 -4.84
CA ASP A 253 7.93 -17.04 -5.00
C ASP A 253 8.60 -15.95 -5.88
N GLU A 254 7.84 -15.39 -6.84
CA GLU A 254 8.36 -14.39 -7.79
C GLU A 254 7.56 -13.07 -7.80
N GLY A 255 6.56 -12.90 -6.93
CA GLY A 255 5.72 -11.70 -6.87
C GLY A 255 4.40 -11.78 -7.66
N TYR A 256 4.02 -12.97 -8.15
CA TYR A 256 2.86 -13.18 -9.04
C TYR A 256 1.68 -13.89 -8.37
N ALA A 257 1.66 -14.02 -7.05
CA ALA A 257 0.53 -14.63 -6.37
C ALA A 257 -0.67 -13.69 -6.27
N ALA A 258 -1.82 -14.27 -5.91
CA ALA A 258 -3.08 -13.55 -5.71
C ALA A 258 -3.66 -12.89 -6.98
N GLU A 259 -3.54 -13.57 -8.13
CA GLU A 259 -4.25 -13.23 -9.38
C GLU A 259 -5.76 -13.54 -9.30
N LEU A 260 -6.46 -12.86 -8.40
CA LEU A 260 -7.83 -13.20 -7.98
C LEU A 260 -8.85 -13.01 -9.12
N GLY A 261 -8.61 -12.06 -10.03
CA GLY A 261 -9.45 -11.86 -11.22
C GLY A 261 -9.46 -13.06 -12.16
N HIS A 262 -8.43 -13.90 -12.14
CA HIS A 262 -8.29 -15.02 -13.07
C HIS A 262 -8.84 -16.35 -12.51
N MET A 263 -9.40 -16.37 -11.30
CA MET A 263 -10.17 -17.51 -10.81
C MET A 263 -11.35 -17.78 -11.75
N ILE A 264 -11.51 -19.02 -12.21
CA ILE A 264 -12.65 -19.41 -13.06
C ILE A 264 -13.90 -19.51 -12.18
N VAL A 265 -14.86 -18.62 -12.40
CA VAL A 265 -16.17 -18.59 -11.72
C VAL A 265 -17.31 -19.05 -12.62
N ASN A 266 -17.11 -19.01 -13.94
CA ASN A 266 -18.09 -19.44 -14.94
C ASN A 266 -17.48 -20.44 -15.96
N PRO A 267 -17.25 -21.70 -15.56
CA PRO A 267 -16.56 -22.68 -16.41
C PRO A 267 -17.35 -23.11 -17.65
N TYR A 268 -18.66 -22.87 -17.70
CA TYR A 268 -19.53 -23.33 -18.78
C TYR A 268 -20.21 -22.13 -19.46
N GLY A 269 -19.64 -21.70 -20.59
CA GLY A 269 -20.15 -20.56 -21.35
C GLY A 269 -19.65 -19.20 -20.87
N GLY A 270 -18.58 -19.17 -20.08
CA GLY A 270 -17.98 -17.94 -19.59
C GLY A 270 -17.47 -16.97 -20.67
N ARG A 271 -17.43 -15.69 -20.30
CA ARG A 271 -16.90 -14.60 -21.12
C ARG A 271 -15.41 -14.83 -21.41
N PRO A 272 -14.91 -14.50 -22.61
CA PRO A 272 -13.47 -14.55 -22.88
C PRO A 272 -12.71 -13.59 -21.96
N CYS A 273 -11.52 -14.00 -21.52
CA CYS A 273 -10.64 -13.18 -20.69
C CYS A 273 -9.33 -12.89 -21.42
N ASN A 274 -8.74 -11.71 -21.18
CA ASN A 274 -7.48 -11.30 -21.80
C ASN A 274 -6.28 -12.18 -21.40
N CYS A 275 -6.39 -12.94 -20.31
CA CYS A 275 -5.38 -13.96 -19.95
C CYS A 275 -5.39 -15.20 -20.88
N GLY A 276 -6.34 -15.30 -21.82
CA GLY A 276 -6.50 -16.44 -22.73
C GLY A 276 -7.48 -17.51 -22.24
N SER A 277 -7.95 -17.42 -21.00
CA SER A 277 -8.98 -18.32 -20.44
C SER A 277 -10.41 -17.84 -20.73
N ARG A 278 -11.40 -18.54 -20.17
CA ARG A 278 -12.83 -18.16 -20.22
C ARG A 278 -13.47 -18.29 -18.84
N GLY A 279 -14.39 -17.37 -18.54
CA GLY A 279 -15.15 -17.39 -17.30
C GLY A 279 -14.36 -17.02 -16.04
N CYS A 280 -13.25 -16.31 -16.21
CA CYS A 280 -12.53 -15.67 -15.12
C CYS A 280 -13.42 -14.66 -14.40
N LEU A 281 -13.22 -14.48 -13.09
CA LEU A 281 -13.92 -13.49 -12.28
C LEU A 281 -13.89 -12.11 -12.95
N GLU A 282 -12.71 -11.65 -13.35
CA GLU A 282 -12.50 -10.40 -14.10
C GLU A 282 -13.42 -10.30 -15.33
N ALA A 283 -13.47 -11.34 -16.15
CA ALA A 283 -14.25 -11.31 -17.38
C ALA A 283 -15.76 -11.23 -17.12
N GLU A 284 -16.22 -11.78 -15.98
CA GLU A 284 -17.63 -11.81 -15.59
C GLU A 284 -18.07 -10.60 -14.77
N VAL A 285 -17.16 -9.91 -14.08
CA VAL A 285 -17.49 -8.77 -13.20
C VAL A 285 -16.87 -7.44 -13.62
N GLY A 286 -15.93 -7.46 -14.56
CA GLY A 286 -15.26 -6.29 -15.06
C GLY A 286 -16.19 -5.32 -15.78
N GLU A 287 -15.67 -4.12 -16.05
CA GLU A 287 -16.40 -2.99 -16.61
C GLU A 287 -17.24 -3.37 -17.84
N ALA A 288 -16.63 -4.05 -18.82
CA ALA A 288 -17.30 -4.44 -20.05
C ALA A 288 -18.51 -5.36 -19.81
N ALA A 289 -18.40 -6.31 -18.87
CA ALA A 289 -19.50 -7.21 -18.53
C ALA A 289 -20.70 -6.45 -17.96
N LEU A 290 -20.44 -5.47 -17.09
CA LEU A 290 -21.47 -4.63 -16.50
C LEU A 290 -22.12 -3.70 -17.55
N LEU A 291 -21.32 -3.00 -18.34
CA LEU A 291 -21.83 -2.04 -19.33
C LEU A 291 -22.64 -2.73 -20.43
N GLU A 292 -22.18 -3.89 -20.93
CA GLU A 292 -22.94 -4.68 -21.90
C GLU A 292 -24.27 -5.19 -21.32
N ALA A 293 -24.25 -5.75 -20.11
CA ALA A 293 -25.46 -6.25 -19.46
C ALA A 293 -26.47 -5.12 -19.20
N ALA A 294 -26.00 -3.90 -18.94
CA ALA A 294 -26.84 -2.73 -18.74
C ALA A 294 -27.28 -2.05 -20.06
N GLY A 295 -26.87 -2.55 -21.24
CA GLY A 295 -27.18 -1.94 -22.53
C GLY A 295 -26.48 -0.60 -22.76
N ARG A 296 -25.30 -0.38 -22.15
CA ARG A 296 -24.58 0.91 -22.08
C ARG A 296 -23.16 0.85 -22.64
N ALA A 297 -22.83 -0.17 -23.43
CA ALA A 297 -21.49 -0.35 -24.01
C ALA A 297 -21.00 0.80 -24.92
N GLY A 298 -21.89 1.68 -25.41
CA GLY A 298 -21.54 2.88 -26.18
C GLY A 298 -21.47 4.17 -25.35
N GLY A 299 -21.59 4.09 -24.03
CA GLY A 299 -21.59 5.23 -23.12
C GLY A 299 -20.22 5.54 -22.50
N PRO A 300 -20.19 6.30 -21.38
CA PRO A 300 -18.98 6.49 -20.60
C PRO A 300 -18.37 5.15 -20.16
N VAL A 301 -17.04 5.11 -20.12
CA VAL A 301 -16.24 3.94 -19.71
C VAL A 301 -15.53 4.20 -18.39
N GLY A 302 -14.85 3.18 -17.89
CA GLY A 302 -14.09 3.20 -16.65
C GLY A 302 -14.97 3.54 -15.46
N ARG A 303 -14.37 4.28 -14.53
CA ARG A 303 -15.03 4.69 -13.27
C ARG A 303 -16.37 5.38 -13.51
N ASP A 304 -16.45 6.22 -14.53
CA ASP A 304 -17.66 6.99 -14.83
C ASP A 304 -18.75 6.11 -15.44
N GLY A 305 -18.38 5.13 -16.26
CA GLY A 305 -19.29 4.11 -16.79
C GLY A 305 -19.95 3.28 -15.69
N VAL A 306 -19.14 2.72 -14.79
CA VAL A 306 -19.65 1.91 -13.65
C VAL A 306 -20.59 2.74 -12.77
N ARG A 307 -20.20 3.98 -12.44
CA ARG A 307 -21.05 4.90 -11.67
C ARG A 307 -22.36 5.23 -12.36
N ALA A 308 -22.33 5.41 -13.68
CA ALA A 308 -23.55 5.69 -14.44
C ALA A 308 -24.55 4.51 -14.37
N VAL A 309 -24.06 3.26 -14.40
CA VAL A 309 -24.90 2.06 -14.22
C VAL A 309 -25.47 2.01 -12.80
N VAL A 310 -24.64 2.16 -11.77
CA VAL A 310 -25.08 2.15 -10.36
C VAL A 310 -26.16 3.21 -10.12
N ALA A 311 -25.91 4.44 -10.55
CA ALA A 311 -26.87 5.54 -10.38
C ALA A 311 -28.17 5.31 -11.17
N ALA A 312 -28.11 4.64 -12.34
CA ALA A 312 -29.31 4.28 -13.08
C ALA A 312 -30.17 3.24 -12.34
N ALA A 313 -29.54 2.23 -11.75
CA ALA A 313 -30.22 1.22 -10.96
C ALA A 313 -30.90 1.81 -9.71
N GLU A 314 -30.23 2.76 -9.04
CA GLU A 314 -30.80 3.51 -7.92
C GLU A 314 -32.07 4.29 -8.34
N ARG A 315 -32.07 4.86 -9.55
CA ARG A 315 -33.22 5.60 -10.11
C ARG A 315 -34.37 4.74 -10.63
N GLY A 316 -34.25 3.41 -10.65
CA GLY A 316 -35.34 2.56 -11.15
C GLY A 316 -35.07 1.79 -12.43
N ASP A 317 -33.95 2.01 -13.11
CA ASP A 317 -33.66 1.42 -14.42
C ASP A 317 -33.60 -0.12 -14.32
N PRO A 318 -34.52 -0.86 -14.97
CA PRO A 318 -34.57 -2.32 -14.86
C PRO A 318 -33.33 -3.01 -15.44
N ALA A 319 -32.79 -2.50 -16.56
CA ALA A 319 -31.63 -3.10 -17.21
C ALA A 319 -30.36 -2.90 -16.36
N ALA A 320 -30.22 -1.72 -15.74
CA ALA A 320 -29.11 -1.47 -14.82
C ALA A 320 -29.18 -2.36 -13.56
N ARG A 321 -30.39 -2.59 -13.02
CA ARG A 321 -30.58 -3.50 -11.88
C ARG A 321 -30.25 -4.95 -12.25
N GLU A 322 -30.77 -5.44 -13.37
CA GLU A 322 -30.47 -6.79 -13.85
C GLU A 322 -28.97 -6.99 -14.10
N ALA A 323 -28.30 -5.97 -14.63
CA ALA A 323 -26.84 -5.99 -14.82
C ALA A 323 -26.08 -6.11 -13.50
N LEU A 324 -26.44 -5.31 -12.48
CA LEU A 324 -25.86 -5.40 -11.15
C LEU A 324 -26.18 -6.73 -10.46
N ASP A 325 -27.38 -7.24 -10.64
CA ASP A 325 -27.78 -8.54 -10.08
C ASP A 325 -26.90 -9.66 -10.63
N ARG A 326 -26.75 -9.69 -11.96
CA ARG A 326 -25.94 -10.68 -12.65
C ARG A 326 -24.47 -10.60 -12.23
N VAL A 327 -23.89 -9.40 -12.29
CA VAL A 327 -22.47 -9.21 -11.96
C VAL A 327 -22.20 -9.43 -10.47
N GLY A 328 -23.11 -8.98 -9.60
CA GLY A 328 -23.08 -9.24 -8.15
C GLY A 328 -23.11 -10.72 -7.82
N GLY A 329 -23.87 -11.52 -8.59
CA GLY A 329 -23.89 -12.97 -8.46
C GLY A 329 -22.51 -13.61 -8.71
N TRP A 330 -21.82 -13.19 -9.77
CA TRP A 330 -20.46 -13.66 -10.10
C TRP A 330 -19.42 -13.17 -9.09
N LEU A 331 -19.50 -11.90 -8.67
CA LEU A 331 -18.65 -11.37 -7.61
C LEU A 331 -18.82 -12.16 -6.31
N GLY A 332 -20.07 -12.47 -5.94
CA GLY A 332 -20.39 -13.30 -4.78
C GLY A 332 -19.77 -14.69 -4.85
N ILE A 333 -19.68 -15.32 -6.03
CA ILE A 333 -19.00 -16.62 -6.22
C ILE A 333 -17.51 -16.46 -5.94
N GLY A 334 -16.87 -15.44 -6.53
CA GLY A 334 -15.45 -15.14 -6.27
C GLY A 334 -15.18 -14.92 -4.79
N VAL A 335 -16.00 -14.10 -4.12
CA VAL A 335 -15.89 -13.81 -2.68
C VAL A 335 -16.06 -15.07 -1.83
N VAL A 336 -17.01 -15.93 -2.14
CA VAL A 336 -17.20 -17.23 -1.44
C VAL A 336 -15.96 -18.11 -1.55
N ASN A 337 -15.38 -18.22 -2.74
CA ASN A 337 -14.17 -19.01 -2.94
C ASN A 337 -13.02 -18.49 -2.06
N LEU A 338 -12.84 -17.16 -2.02
CA LEU A 338 -11.81 -16.51 -1.22
C LEU A 338 -12.04 -16.68 0.29
N ILE A 339 -13.29 -16.58 0.76
CA ILE A 339 -13.65 -16.85 2.15
C ILE A 339 -13.31 -18.29 2.54
N ASN A 340 -13.69 -19.26 1.70
CA ASN A 340 -13.48 -20.68 2.00
C ASN A 340 -11.99 -21.05 2.01
N LEU A 341 -11.18 -20.45 1.13
CA LEU A 341 -9.75 -20.74 1.02
C LEU A 341 -8.92 -20.04 2.10
N PHE A 342 -9.21 -18.77 2.41
CA PHE A 342 -8.34 -17.94 3.23
C PHE A 342 -8.90 -17.57 4.61
N ASN A 343 -10.21 -17.76 4.83
CA ASN A 343 -10.92 -17.37 6.06
C ASN A 343 -10.49 -15.98 6.57
N PRO A 344 -10.66 -14.92 5.75
CA PRO A 344 -10.22 -13.59 6.11
C PRO A 344 -11.13 -12.99 7.19
N GLY A 345 -10.58 -12.06 7.98
CA GLY A 345 -11.40 -11.24 8.87
C GLY A 345 -12.22 -10.22 8.08
N VAL A 346 -11.72 -9.82 6.90
CA VAL A 346 -12.35 -8.82 6.04
C VAL A 346 -12.05 -9.08 4.56
N VAL A 347 -13.05 -8.89 3.71
CA VAL A 347 -12.89 -8.71 2.26
C VAL A 347 -13.15 -7.24 1.94
N VAL A 348 -12.18 -6.59 1.32
CA VAL A 348 -12.22 -5.17 0.97
C VAL A 348 -12.34 -5.03 -0.55
N PHE A 349 -13.36 -4.32 -1.02
CA PHE A 349 -13.55 -3.98 -2.42
C PHE A 349 -13.00 -2.58 -2.69
N GLY A 350 -11.97 -2.48 -3.53
CA GLY A 350 -11.31 -1.24 -3.93
C GLY A 350 -11.51 -0.88 -5.40
N GLY A 351 -11.12 0.34 -5.75
CA GLY A 351 -11.33 0.86 -7.10
C GLY A 351 -12.81 0.84 -7.50
N MET A 352 -13.11 0.51 -8.76
CA MET A 352 -14.46 0.40 -9.29
C MET A 352 -15.31 -0.68 -8.61
N LEU A 353 -14.69 -1.73 -8.04
CA LEU A 353 -15.44 -2.74 -7.27
C LEU A 353 -16.08 -2.16 -6.01
N SER A 354 -15.60 -1.02 -5.49
CA SER A 354 -16.28 -0.32 -4.39
C SER A 354 -17.69 0.13 -4.79
N GLU A 355 -17.82 0.75 -5.97
CA GLU A 355 -19.10 1.25 -6.50
C GLU A 355 -20.01 0.07 -6.88
N LEU A 356 -19.44 -0.93 -7.55
CA LEU A 356 -20.15 -2.13 -7.96
C LEU A 356 -20.70 -2.88 -6.74
N TYR A 357 -19.89 -3.09 -5.70
CA TYR A 357 -20.33 -3.76 -4.48
C TYR A 357 -21.44 -2.97 -3.79
N ARG A 358 -21.40 -1.62 -3.73
CA ARG A 358 -22.51 -0.84 -3.17
C ARG A 358 -23.82 -1.08 -3.92
N GLY A 359 -23.77 -1.16 -5.25
CA GLY A 359 -24.94 -1.44 -6.09
C GLY A 359 -25.44 -2.90 -6.02
N ALA A 360 -24.57 -3.84 -5.64
CA ALA A 360 -24.84 -5.28 -5.70
C ALA A 360 -24.64 -6.01 -4.35
N ALA A 361 -24.63 -5.28 -3.24
CA ALA A 361 -24.27 -5.81 -1.92
C ALA A 361 -25.19 -6.96 -1.50
N ALA A 362 -26.50 -6.81 -1.73
CA ALA A 362 -27.50 -7.80 -1.36
C ALA A 362 -27.26 -9.16 -2.05
N GLN A 363 -26.80 -9.14 -3.30
CA GLN A 363 -26.57 -10.30 -4.15
C GLN A 363 -25.27 -11.00 -3.74
N VAL A 364 -24.21 -10.22 -3.50
CA VAL A 364 -22.94 -10.73 -2.96
C VAL A 364 -23.16 -11.37 -1.58
N GLU A 365 -23.84 -10.68 -0.67
CA GLU A 365 -24.13 -11.17 0.69
C GLU A 365 -25.05 -12.40 0.68
N ALA A 366 -26.06 -12.43 -0.20
CA ALA A 366 -26.90 -13.59 -0.39
C ALA A 366 -26.06 -14.80 -0.81
N ARG A 367 -25.14 -14.63 -1.77
CA ARG A 367 -24.25 -15.69 -2.22
C ARG A 367 -23.30 -16.18 -1.12
N VAL A 368 -22.72 -15.25 -0.36
CA VAL A 368 -21.92 -15.59 0.83
C VAL A 368 -22.75 -16.42 1.81
N ARG A 369 -23.99 -16.00 2.09
CA ARG A 369 -24.88 -16.71 3.00
C ARG A 369 -25.29 -18.09 2.51
N THR A 370 -25.53 -18.28 1.23
CA THR A 370 -26.06 -19.55 0.70
C THR A 370 -24.97 -20.54 0.32
N SER A 371 -23.76 -20.07 0.00
CA SER A 371 -22.71 -20.89 -0.62
C SER A 371 -21.38 -20.90 0.15
N GLY A 372 -21.18 -19.98 1.10
CA GLY A 372 -20.01 -20.01 1.99
C GLY A 372 -20.12 -21.13 3.03
N LEU A 373 -18.98 -21.75 3.38
CA LEU A 373 -18.91 -22.70 4.48
C LEU A 373 -19.42 -22.02 5.77
N PRO A 374 -20.40 -22.59 6.49
CA PRO A 374 -21.09 -21.89 7.58
C PRO A 374 -20.15 -21.22 8.58
N VAL A 375 -19.17 -21.97 9.10
CA VAL A 375 -18.21 -21.46 10.11
C VAL A 375 -17.24 -20.42 9.55
N SER A 376 -16.87 -20.51 8.26
CA SER A 376 -15.92 -19.57 7.64
C SER A 376 -16.53 -18.21 7.31
N ARG A 377 -17.87 -18.15 7.16
CA ARG A 377 -18.59 -16.91 6.82
C ARG A 377 -19.19 -16.17 8.01
N GLU A 378 -19.08 -16.70 9.23
CA GLU A 378 -19.74 -16.13 10.41
C GLU A 378 -19.21 -14.74 10.80
N ARG A 379 -17.91 -14.50 10.63
CA ARG A 379 -17.23 -13.30 11.16
C ARG A 379 -16.57 -12.44 10.09
N VAL A 380 -16.61 -12.85 8.83
CA VAL A 380 -16.01 -12.07 7.74
C VAL A 380 -16.81 -10.79 7.51
N ALA A 381 -16.12 -9.65 7.55
CA ALA A 381 -16.71 -8.38 7.16
C ALA A 381 -16.52 -8.14 5.66
N LEU A 382 -17.55 -7.64 4.98
CA LEU A 382 -17.45 -7.14 3.62
C LEU A 382 -17.42 -5.61 3.68
N ARG A 383 -16.41 -4.96 3.09
CA ARG A 383 -16.21 -3.50 3.20
C ARG A 383 -15.78 -2.92 1.85
N THR A 384 -16.13 -1.66 1.61
CA THR A 384 -15.46 -0.88 0.56
C THR A 384 -14.16 -0.29 1.10
N ALA A 385 -13.18 -0.08 0.22
CA ALA A 385 -11.92 0.57 0.52
C ALA A 385 -12.13 1.91 1.23
N ALA A 386 -11.41 2.14 2.33
CA ALA A 386 -11.50 3.37 3.12
C ALA A 386 -10.66 4.50 2.50
N LEU A 387 -9.57 4.15 1.80
CA LEU A 387 -8.73 5.09 1.04
C LEU A 387 -9.32 5.41 -0.33
N GLY A 388 -10.50 4.87 -0.65
CA GLY A 388 -11.21 5.12 -1.91
C GLY A 388 -10.39 4.71 -3.13
N TYR A 389 -10.20 5.65 -4.06
CA TYR A 389 -9.42 5.42 -5.29
C TYR A 389 -7.92 5.67 -5.10
N ASP A 390 -7.50 6.13 -3.93
CA ASP A 390 -6.10 6.47 -3.66
C ASP A 390 -5.34 5.30 -3.02
N ALA A 391 -5.98 4.15 -2.80
CA ALA A 391 -5.35 3.00 -2.15
C ALA A 391 -4.07 2.51 -2.87
N THR A 392 -4.08 2.45 -4.21
CA THR A 392 -2.91 2.02 -5.01
C THR A 392 -1.77 3.04 -4.89
N LEU A 393 -2.10 4.32 -5.02
CA LEU A 393 -1.17 5.45 -4.90
C LEU A 393 -0.57 5.57 -3.49
N VAL A 394 -1.38 5.36 -2.44
CA VAL A 394 -0.89 5.31 -1.05
C VAL A 394 0.04 4.11 -0.85
N GLY A 395 -0.31 2.94 -1.40
CA GLY A 395 0.58 1.78 -1.36
C GLY A 395 1.91 2.03 -2.09
N ALA A 396 1.88 2.71 -3.24
CA ALA A 396 3.08 3.16 -3.93
C ALA A 396 3.91 4.14 -3.08
N ALA A 397 3.27 5.03 -2.32
CA ALA A 397 3.96 5.90 -1.38
C ALA A 397 4.69 5.10 -0.28
N GLU A 398 4.06 4.06 0.28
CA GLU A 398 4.71 3.21 1.29
C GLU A 398 5.96 2.50 0.75
N LEU A 399 5.94 2.06 -0.52
CA LEU A 399 7.17 1.58 -1.18
C LEU A 399 8.25 2.66 -1.23
N GLY A 400 7.87 3.89 -1.59
CA GLY A 400 8.80 5.03 -1.61
C GLY A 400 9.39 5.35 -0.24
N PHE A 401 8.63 5.13 0.85
CA PHE A 401 9.09 5.38 2.21
C PHE A 401 9.98 4.27 2.77
N ALA A 402 10.05 3.09 2.15
CA ALA A 402 10.72 1.92 2.72
C ALA A 402 12.16 2.20 3.20
N ALA A 403 12.98 2.83 2.35
CA ALA A 403 14.37 3.16 2.69
C ALA A 403 14.46 4.15 3.87
N LEU A 404 13.58 5.14 3.92
CA LEU A 404 13.50 6.09 5.03
C LEU A 404 13.05 5.40 6.32
N MET A 405 12.15 4.44 6.26
CA MET A 405 11.67 3.69 7.41
C MET A 405 12.71 2.70 7.96
N ASP A 406 13.66 2.27 7.12
CA ASP A 406 14.73 1.35 7.51
C ASP A 406 15.93 2.08 8.14
N ASP A 407 16.33 3.22 7.59
CA ASP A 407 17.42 4.05 8.15
C ASP A 407 17.13 5.57 8.08
N PRO A 408 16.21 6.10 8.90
CA PRO A 408 15.81 7.51 8.82
C PRO A 408 16.94 8.50 9.12
N LEU A 409 17.93 8.06 9.90
CA LEU A 409 19.09 8.88 10.25
C LEU A 409 20.18 8.84 9.19
N GLY A 410 20.16 7.86 8.28
CA GLY A 410 21.08 7.76 7.14
C GLY A 410 20.54 8.43 5.88
N THR A 411 19.23 8.34 5.64
CA THR A 411 18.61 8.83 4.39
C THR A 411 18.56 10.35 4.29
N LEU A 412 18.26 11.05 5.39
CA LEU A 412 18.15 12.53 5.42
C LEU A 412 19.17 13.17 6.39
N GLY A 413 20.03 12.36 7.01
CA GLY A 413 20.96 12.79 8.06
C GLY A 413 22.40 12.99 7.58
N ALA A 414 22.62 13.48 6.35
CA ALA A 414 23.94 13.98 6.00
C ALA A 414 24.21 15.25 6.82
N GLU A 415 25.17 15.19 7.75
CA GLU A 415 25.76 16.41 8.30
C GLU A 415 26.21 17.29 7.12
N PRO A 416 25.94 18.61 7.14
CA PRO A 416 26.48 19.50 6.13
C PRO A 416 28.00 19.31 6.13
N ALA A 417 28.57 19.02 4.96
CA ALA A 417 30.01 18.96 4.80
C ALA A 417 30.60 20.24 5.41
N SER A 418 31.44 20.09 6.44
CA SER A 418 32.14 21.21 7.04
C SER A 418 32.85 21.98 5.94
N ALA A 419 32.55 23.29 5.89
CA ALA A 419 32.97 24.32 4.94
C ALA A 419 34.26 24.10 4.16
#